data_AF-A0A2E6W5G8-F1
#
_entry.id   AF-A0A2E6W5G8-F1
#
_cell.length_a   1.000
_cell.length_b   1.000
_cell.length_c   1.000
_cell.angle_alpha   90.00
_cell.angle_beta   90.00
_cell.angle_gamma   90.00
#
_symmetry.space_group_name_H-M   'P 1'
#
loop_
_entity.id
_entity.type
_entity.pdbx_description
1 polymer ?
#
loop_
_entity_poly.entity_id
_entity_poly.type
_entity_poly.pdbx_seq_one_letter_code
_entity_poly.pdbx_strand_id
1 'polypeptide(L)'
;MISVREAFDSEGIGVYNNLQILDFTSKVEWFVQGEDVIPYHLGKNLTFLSNKIKPTPPSVTRTIPGTFFYWYTFPTMNYYHCINDGVGPLYNYFLLKDRIPDIKFILNARPRKVEKHPPFVTELLDLLDIPYEFSDQTAQYERVYFSDTLCNERGTGKRKPPDNRIYSMIERLVGISRIRYPDVPVHDSVYLSRRAHANPQYNTHIIGEDNTVKRGLVNEDLIVDILKDIGFTEVFGENYNLGEKISMFSKMQKYISTAGAGVTNCLWRINEPLSVGGIHTPGFPFPSEDHNRHIVAQKPWMQNCRIRLYPGEVRFEDPQPVKGYNHPWLIANTQEFYNWAKTI
;
A
#
# COMPACT_ATOMS: atom_id res chain seq x y z
N MET A 1 -28.55 1.29 12.50
CA MET A 1 -27.15 1.56 12.15
C MET A 1 -26.90 0.91 10.80
N ILE A 2 -27.06 1.64 9.69
CA ILE A 2 -26.69 1.12 8.36
C ILE A 2 -25.17 0.96 8.42
N SER A 3 -24.72 -0.26 8.66
CA SER A 3 -23.30 -0.52 8.56
C SER A 3 -22.92 -0.26 7.10
N VAL A 4 -21.73 0.31 6.86
CA VAL A 4 -21.12 0.49 5.54
C VAL A 4 -21.23 -0.77 4.64
N ARG A 5 -21.53 -1.94 5.24
CA ARG A 5 -21.74 -3.25 4.60
C ARG A 5 -22.89 -3.31 3.58
N GLU A 6 -23.95 -2.52 3.73
CA GLU A 6 -25.12 -2.54 2.81
C GLU A 6 -25.10 -1.39 1.80
N ALA A 7 -24.13 -0.48 1.91
CA ALA A 7 -24.08 0.74 1.11
C ALA A 7 -23.48 0.52 -0.30
N PHE A 8 -22.94 -0.67 -0.61
CA PHE A 8 -22.24 -0.93 -1.88
C PHE A 8 -23.10 -1.73 -2.87
N ASP A 9 -23.17 -1.25 -4.11
CA ASP A 9 -23.78 -1.94 -5.25
C ASP A 9 -22.94 -3.14 -5.74
N SER A 10 -23.35 -3.82 -6.83
CA SER A 10 -22.59 -4.94 -7.40
C SER A 10 -21.17 -4.58 -7.81
N GLU A 11 -20.90 -3.34 -8.22
CA GLU A 11 -19.58 -2.84 -8.61
C GLU A 11 -18.67 -2.55 -7.40
N GLY A 12 -19.25 -2.45 -6.20
CA GLY A 12 -18.53 -2.12 -4.97
C GLY A 12 -18.54 -0.62 -4.71
N ILE A 13 -19.50 0.10 -5.29
CA ILE A 13 -19.64 1.54 -5.20
C ILE A 13 -20.80 1.86 -4.26
N GLY A 14 -20.55 2.74 -3.30
CA GLY A 14 -21.56 3.24 -2.39
C GLY A 14 -21.72 4.73 -2.51
N VAL A 15 -22.88 5.23 -2.09
CA VAL A 15 -23.23 6.65 -2.20
C VAL A 15 -23.87 7.16 -0.91
N TYR A 16 -23.47 8.35 -0.51
CA TYR A 16 -24.10 9.13 0.54
C TYR A 16 -24.52 10.48 -0.02
N ASN A 17 -25.65 10.99 0.45
CA ASN A 17 -26.06 12.38 0.19
C ASN A 17 -25.89 13.20 1.46
N ASN A 18 -25.55 14.48 1.30
CA ASN A 18 -25.37 15.46 2.38
C ASN A 18 -24.40 14.96 3.46
N LEU A 19 -23.22 14.53 3.04
CA LEU A 19 -22.22 13.89 3.89
C LEU A 19 -21.18 14.90 4.36
N GLN A 20 -20.88 14.93 5.65
CA GLN A 20 -19.70 15.59 6.21
C GLN A 20 -18.60 14.55 6.41
N ILE A 21 -17.37 14.87 6.02
CA ILE A 21 -16.20 13.99 6.16
C ILE A 21 -15.30 14.57 7.25
N LEU A 22 -15.08 13.82 8.34
CA LEU A 22 -14.28 14.33 9.45
C LEU A 22 -12.79 14.06 9.25
N ASP A 23 -11.97 14.97 9.78
CA ASP A 23 -10.53 14.76 9.93
C ASP A 23 -10.25 13.60 10.90
N PHE A 24 -9.11 12.91 10.74
CA PHE A 24 -8.74 11.85 11.66
C PHE A 24 -8.42 12.41 13.05
N THR A 25 -9.31 12.15 14.01
CA THR A 25 -9.07 12.34 15.44
C THR A 25 -8.77 11.03 16.17
N SER A 26 -8.92 9.91 15.47
CA SER A 26 -8.78 8.54 16.01
C SER A 26 -8.21 7.59 14.96
N LYS A 27 -8.20 6.27 15.22
CA LYS A 27 -7.76 5.25 14.24
C LYS A 27 -8.88 4.82 13.28
N VAL A 28 -9.86 5.68 13.01
CA VAL A 28 -11.07 5.36 12.22
C VAL A 28 -11.46 6.62 11.43
N GLU A 29 -11.94 6.44 10.21
CA GLU A 29 -12.56 7.53 9.43
C GLU A 29 -14.00 7.72 9.90
N TRP A 30 -14.45 8.96 10.03
CA TRP A 30 -15.79 9.25 10.53
C TRP A 30 -16.51 10.13 9.54
N PHE A 31 -17.75 9.77 9.25
CA PHE A 31 -18.67 10.57 8.45
C PHE A 31 -19.85 11.02 9.31
N VAL A 32 -20.48 12.12 8.91
CA VAL A 32 -21.74 12.58 9.50
C VAL A 32 -22.79 12.69 8.42
N GLN A 33 -23.94 12.08 8.66
CA GLN A 33 -25.10 12.16 7.78
C GLN A 33 -26.34 12.46 8.63
N GLY A 34 -26.88 13.68 8.50
CA GLY A 34 -27.92 14.15 9.43
C GLY A 34 -27.39 14.18 10.86
N GLU A 35 -28.05 13.47 11.77
CA GLU A 35 -27.62 13.32 13.17
C GLU A 35 -26.69 12.12 13.40
N ASP A 36 -26.51 11.26 12.39
CA ASP A 36 -25.73 10.04 12.52
C ASP A 36 -24.23 10.29 12.31
N VAL A 37 -23.43 9.98 13.34
CA VAL A 37 -21.98 9.86 13.24
C VAL A 37 -21.61 8.40 12.97
N ILE A 38 -21.08 8.15 11.76
CA ILE A 38 -20.89 6.83 11.14
C ILE A 38 -19.39 6.53 11.06
N PRO A 39 -18.89 5.44 11.68
CA PRO A 39 -17.52 5.00 11.47
C PRO A 39 -17.39 4.36 10.09
N TYR A 40 -16.49 4.87 9.27
CA TYR A 40 -16.11 4.29 8.00
C TYR A 40 -14.81 3.51 8.15
N HIS A 41 -14.89 2.21 7.85
CA HIS A 41 -13.74 1.34 7.82
C HIS A 41 -14.04 0.19 6.87
N LEU A 42 -13.00 -0.30 6.19
CA LEU A 42 -13.07 -1.48 5.35
C LEU A 42 -12.07 -2.51 5.90
N GLY A 43 -12.52 -3.76 6.07
CA GLY A 43 -11.65 -4.89 6.42
C GLY A 43 -11.90 -5.54 7.79
N LYS A 44 -10.91 -6.32 8.25
CA LYS A 44 -11.02 -7.26 9.40
C LYS A 44 -11.36 -6.62 10.73
N ASN A 45 -11.12 -5.31 10.90
CA ASN A 45 -11.39 -4.62 12.17
C ASN A 45 -12.76 -3.93 12.23
N LEU A 46 -13.61 -4.15 11.21
CA LEU A 46 -14.94 -3.56 11.14
C LEU A 46 -15.81 -3.87 12.37
N THR A 47 -15.68 -5.07 12.93
CA THR A 47 -16.43 -5.50 14.12
C THR A 47 -15.98 -4.81 15.41
N PHE A 48 -14.77 -4.24 15.46
CA PHE A 48 -14.27 -3.55 16.65
C PHE A 48 -14.69 -2.07 16.71
N LEU A 49 -15.43 -1.58 15.72
CA LEU A 49 -15.85 -0.18 15.64
C LEU A 49 -17.03 0.15 16.53
N SER A 50 -17.87 -0.84 16.87
CA SER A 50 -19.04 -0.63 17.74
C SER A 50 -18.67 -0.08 19.12
N ASN A 51 -17.41 -0.29 19.54
CA ASN A 51 -16.90 0.08 20.86
C ASN A 51 -16.07 1.37 20.81
N LYS A 52 -16.02 2.08 19.68
CA LYS A 52 -15.27 3.33 19.55
C LYS A 52 -16.11 4.51 20.00
N ILE A 53 -15.50 5.40 20.78
CA ILE A 53 -16.09 6.68 21.17
C ILE A 53 -16.29 7.50 19.90
N LYS A 54 -17.54 7.88 19.63
CA LYS A 54 -17.89 8.73 18.49
C LYS A 54 -17.35 10.14 18.75
N PRO A 55 -16.69 10.77 17.76
CA PRO A 55 -16.26 12.16 17.90
C PRO A 55 -17.49 13.07 17.95
N THR A 56 -17.34 14.24 18.58
CA THR A 56 -18.28 15.35 18.41
C THR A 56 -17.93 16.04 17.09
N PRO A 57 -18.82 16.04 16.08
CA PRO A 57 -18.53 16.68 14.81
C PRO A 57 -18.54 18.20 14.96
N PRO A 58 -17.69 18.94 14.22
CA PRO A 58 -17.79 20.39 14.15
C PRO A 58 -19.09 20.80 13.43
N SER A 59 -19.57 22.01 13.71
CA SER A 59 -20.74 22.55 13.02
C SER A 59 -20.48 22.70 11.52
N VAL A 60 -21.47 22.34 10.72
CA VAL A 60 -21.45 22.59 9.27
C VAL A 60 -21.58 24.10 9.03
N THR A 61 -20.60 24.68 8.33
CA THR A 61 -20.58 26.11 7.99
C THR A 61 -21.06 26.38 6.56
N ARG A 62 -21.01 25.37 5.70
CA ARG A 62 -21.39 25.46 4.28
C ARG A 62 -21.76 24.11 3.69
N THR A 63 -22.59 24.15 2.65
CA THR A 63 -22.85 23.03 1.76
C THR A 63 -22.09 23.22 0.46
N ILE A 64 -21.39 22.19 0.00
CA ILE A 64 -20.66 22.18 -1.26
C ILE A 64 -21.48 21.37 -2.27
N PRO A 65 -22.08 22.04 -3.28
CA PRO A 65 -22.90 21.37 -4.29
C PRO A 65 -22.03 20.54 -5.24
N GLY A 66 -22.65 19.53 -5.84
CA GLY A 66 -22.03 18.68 -6.85
C GLY A 66 -21.82 17.22 -6.43
N THR A 67 -21.09 16.50 -7.27
CA THR A 67 -20.82 15.07 -7.09
C THR A 67 -19.34 14.83 -6.85
N PHE A 68 -19.04 14.04 -5.84
CA PHE A 68 -17.70 13.80 -5.36
C PHE A 68 -17.41 12.31 -5.28
N PHE A 69 -16.16 11.93 -5.48
CA PHE A 69 -15.62 10.62 -5.12
C PHE A 69 -14.63 10.82 -3.98
N TYR A 70 -14.87 10.19 -2.84
CA TYR A 70 -13.92 10.23 -1.74
C TYR A 70 -13.07 8.96 -1.72
N TRP A 71 -11.76 9.15 -1.68
CA TRP A 71 -10.83 8.04 -1.58
C TRP A 71 -10.61 7.64 -0.13
N TYR A 72 -10.96 6.39 0.19
CA TYR A 72 -10.70 5.83 1.51
C TYR A 72 -9.20 5.84 1.83
N THR A 73 -8.81 6.68 2.79
CA THR A 73 -7.39 7.03 3.06
C THR A 73 -6.74 6.17 4.14
N PHE A 74 -7.50 5.41 4.92
CA PHE A 74 -6.94 4.53 5.94
C PHE A 74 -5.78 3.62 5.46
N PRO A 75 -5.85 2.95 4.28
CA PRO A 75 -4.76 2.11 3.80
C PRO A 75 -3.61 2.89 3.16
N THR A 76 -3.81 4.18 2.80
CA THR A 76 -2.81 4.96 2.06
C THR A 76 -1.61 5.36 2.92
N MET A 77 -1.65 5.08 4.23
CA MET A 77 -0.55 5.32 5.16
C MET A 77 0.62 4.35 5.06
N ASN A 78 0.45 3.24 4.34
CA ASN A 78 1.49 2.23 4.17
C ASN A 78 1.58 1.87 2.68
N TYR A 79 2.78 1.92 2.10
CA TYR A 79 2.99 1.73 0.66
C TYR A 79 2.34 0.44 0.13
N TYR A 80 2.53 -0.69 0.81
CA TYR A 80 1.91 -1.96 0.40
C TYR A 80 0.39 -1.88 0.43
N HIS A 81 -0.19 -1.32 1.49
CA HIS A 81 -1.64 -1.17 1.61
C HIS A 81 -2.21 -0.12 0.64
N CYS A 82 -1.47 0.93 0.33
CA CYS A 82 -1.88 1.90 -0.69
C CYS A 82 -2.06 1.21 -2.04
N ILE A 83 -1.10 0.37 -2.44
CA ILE A 83 -1.20 -0.38 -3.70
C ILE A 83 -2.25 -1.49 -3.62
N ASN A 84 -2.25 -2.30 -2.56
CA ASN A 84 -3.11 -3.47 -2.46
C ASN A 84 -4.58 -3.15 -2.12
N ASP A 85 -4.84 -2.11 -1.34
CA ASP A 85 -6.17 -1.75 -0.84
C ASP A 85 -6.69 -0.41 -1.41
N GLY A 86 -5.78 0.49 -1.79
CA GLY A 86 -6.13 1.84 -2.26
C GLY A 86 -6.33 1.96 -3.77
N VAL A 87 -5.70 1.09 -4.57
CA VAL A 87 -5.80 1.15 -6.05
C VAL A 87 -7.14 0.66 -6.58
N GLY A 88 -7.75 -0.35 -5.93
CA GLY A 88 -9.09 -0.82 -6.31
C GLY A 88 -10.14 0.29 -6.35
N PRO A 89 -10.24 1.14 -5.30
CA PRO A 89 -11.05 2.35 -5.33
C PRO A 89 -10.80 3.28 -6.52
N LEU A 90 -9.55 3.44 -6.97
CA LEU A 90 -9.23 4.31 -8.10
C LEU A 90 -9.77 3.76 -9.43
N TYR A 91 -9.85 2.44 -9.59
CA TYR A 91 -10.53 1.84 -10.74
C TYR A 91 -12.01 2.25 -10.78
N ASN A 92 -12.71 2.13 -9.64
CA ASN A 92 -14.11 2.51 -9.54
C ASN A 92 -14.33 4.02 -9.70
N TYR A 93 -13.36 4.85 -9.30
CA TYR A 93 -13.37 6.27 -9.64
C TYR A 93 -13.38 6.51 -11.15
N PHE A 94 -12.53 5.83 -11.93
CA PHE A 94 -12.53 5.98 -13.39
C PHE A 94 -13.86 5.53 -14.00
N LEU A 95 -14.43 4.41 -13.54
CA LEU A 95 -15.77 3.99 -13.97
C LEU A 95 -16.85 5.06 -13.70
N LEU A 96 -16.77 5.72 -12.54
CA LEU A 96 -17.68 6.81 -12.21
C LEU A 96 -17.41 8.07 -13.02
N LYS A 97 -16.14 8.39 -13.30
CA LYS A 97 -15.74 9.55 -14.11
C LYS A 97 -16.29 9.45 -15.53
N ASP A 98 -16.32 8.25 -16.11
CA ASP A 98 -16.91 8.02 -17.43
C ASP A 98 -18.44 8.25 -17.42
N ARG A 99 -19.11 7.93 -16.30
CA ARG A 99 -20.58 8.08 -16.14
C ARG A 99 -20.99 9.48 -15.67
N ILE A 100 -20.11 10.15 -14.93
CA ILE A 100 -20.32 11.44 -14.28
C ILE A 100 -19.07 12.30 -14.55
N PRO A 101 -18.97 12.92 -15.74
CA PRO A 101 -17.75 13.63 -16.16
C PRO A 101 -17.29 14.74 -15.21
N ASP A 102 -18.22 15.35 -14.47
CA ASP A 102 -17.90 16.44 -13.52
C ASP A 102 -17.61 15.95 -12.09
N ILE A 103 -17.50 14.62 -11.86
CA ILE A 103 -17.17 14.10 -10.53
C ILE A 103 -15.79 14.59 -10.10
N LYS A 104 -15.76 15.17 -8.90
CA LYS A 104 -14.55 15.70 -8.25
C LYS A 104 -13.96 14.67 -7.30
N PHE A 105 -12.64 14.55 -7.26
CA PHE A 105 -11.96 13.65 -6.34
C PHE A 105 -11.66 14.37 -5.01
N ILE A 106 -12.01 13.76 -3.89
CA ILE A 106 -11.71 14.28 -2.56
C ILE A 106 -10.73 13.35 -1.84
N LEU A 107 -9.70 13.94 -1.27
CA LEU A 107 -8.76 13.31 -0.37
C LEU A 107 -8.91 13.90 1.05
N ASN A 108 -8.84 13.08 2.09
CA ASN A 108 -8.93 13.61 3.46
C ASN A 108 -7.80 14.63 3.74
N ALA A 109 -8.12 15.82 4.28
CA ALA A 109 -7.10 16.84 4.55
C ALA A 109 -6.08 16.42 5.62
N ARG A 110 -6.51 15.64 6.61
CA ARG A 110 -5.69 15.22 7.75
C ARG A 110 -5.65 13.70 7.87
N PRO A 111 -4.68 13.04 7.21
CA PRO A 111 -4.57 11.59 7.25
C PRO A 111 -4.23 11.04 8.64
N ARG A 112 -4.42 9.73 8.78
CA ARG A 112 -4.16 9.02 10.02
C ARG A 112 -2.68 9.07 10.41
N LYS A 113 -2.37 9.49 11.64
CA LYS A 113 -1.05 9.46 12.30
C LYS A 113 0.00 10.48 11.82
N VAL A 114 -0.25 11.25 10.78
CA VAL A 114 0.74 12.20 10.23
C VAL A 114 0.05 13.50 9.79
N GLU A 115 0.82 14.57 9.65
CA GLU A 115 0.30 15.88 9.24
C GLU A 115 -0.01 15.97 7.75
N LYS A 116 0.70 15.21 6.91
CA LYS A 116 0.58 15.22 5.45
C LYS A 116 0.58 13.79 4.92
N HIS A 117 -0.14 13.57 3.81
CA HIS A 117 -0.12 12.26 3.15
C HIS A 117 1.31 11.88 2.76
N PRO A 118 1.68 10.59 2.83
CA PRO A 118 2.95 10.14 2.27
C PRO A 118 3.05 10.52 0.79
N PRO A 119 4.23 10.89 0.27
CA PRO A 119 4.37 11.37 -1.12
C PRO A 119 3.78 10.43 -2.16
N PHE A 120 3.94 9.11 -1.98
CA PHE A 120 3.40 8.11 -2.90
C PHE A 120 1.87 8.15 -3.05
N VAL A 121 1.13 8.81 -2.16
CA VAL A 121 -0.33 8.98 -2.27
C VAL A 121 -0.65 10.04 -3.31
N THR A 122 -0.03 11.22 -3.23
CA THR A 122 -0.24 12.30 -4.19
C THR A 122 0.44 11.99 -5.52
N GLU A 123 1.63 11.39 -5.49
CA GLU A 123 2.31 10.92 -6.71
C GLU A 123 1.47 9.87 -7.46
N LEU A 124 0.70 9.03 -6.76
CA LEU A 124 -0.22 8.08 -7.41
C LEU A 124 -1.37 8.80 -8.12
N LEU A 125 -1.93 9.86 -7.51
CA LEU A 125 -2.96 10.68 -8.15
C LEU A 125 -2.39 11.44 -9.35
N ASP A 126 -1.20 12.00 -9.23
CA ASP A 126 -0.49 12.71 -10.30
C ASP A 126 -0.16 11.79 -11.48
N LEU A 127 0.32 10.57 -11.22
CA LEU A 127 0.57 9.55 -12.25
C LEU A 127 -0.70 9.22 -13.05
N LEU A 128 -1.85 9.22 -12.38
CA LEU A 128 -3.13 8.88 -12.98
C LEU A 128 -3.88 10.11 -13.53
N ASP A 129 -3.27 11.30 -13.47
CA ASP A 129 -3.87 12.59 -13.82
C ASP A 129 -5.21 12.84 -13.12
N ILE A 130 -5.30 12.50 -11.83
CA ILE A 130 -6.50 12.69 -11.03
C ILE A 130 -6.40 14.04 -10.29
N PRO A 131 -7.08 15.10 -10.75
CA PRO A 131 -7.18 16.33 -9.97
C PRO A 131 -7.99 16.06 -8.71
N TYR A 132 -7.51 16.56 -7.56
CA TYR A 132 -8.15 16.34 -6.28
C TYR A 132 -8.27 17.63 -5.45
N GLU A 133 -9.26 17.62 -4.56
CA GLU A 133 -9.47 18.64 -3.54
C GLU A 133 -9.32 17.99 -2.16
N PHE A 134 -8.86 18.73 -1.17
CA PHE A 134 -8.84 18.24 0.22
C PHE A 134 -10.22 18.41 0.87
N SER A 135 -10.61 17.44 1.70
CA SER A 135 -11.85 17.53 2.47
C SER A 135 -11.79 18.63 3.52
N ASP A 136 -12.82 19.46 3.59
CA ASP A 136 -13.13 20.33 4.72
C ASP A 136 -14.10 19.64 5.70
N GLN A 137 -13.66 19.41 6.94
CA GLN A 137 -14.49 18.80 7.99
C GLN A 137 -15.66 19.68 8.45
N THR A 138 -15.71 20.97 8.10
CA THR A 138 -16.82 21.88 8.39
C THR A 138 -17.79 22.02 7.22
N ALA A 139 -17.55 21.30 6.12
CA ALA A 139 -18.39 21.31 4.94
C ALA A 139 -19.26 20.05 4.84
N GLN A 140 -20.45 20.21 4.28
CA GLN A 140 -21.32 19.11 3.88
C GLN A 140 -21.34 18.99 2.35
N TYR A 141 -21.02 17.81 1.83
CA TYR A 141 -20.97 17.53 0.39
C TYR A 141 -22.29 16.93 -0.08
N GLU A 142 -22.86 17.47 -1.16
CA GLU A 142 -24.19 17.11 -1.65
C GLU A 142 -24.33 15.62 -2.00
N ARG A 143 -23.41 15.07 -2.81
CA ARG A 143 -23.39 13.65 -3.17
C ARG A 143 -21.97 13.12 -3.20
N VAL A 144 -21.68 12.10 -2.38
CA VAL A 144 -20.34 11.51 -2.26
C VAL A 144 -20.39 10.01 -2.53
N TYR A 145 -19.61 9.60 -3.53
CA TYR A 145 -19.35 8.21 -3.87
C TYR A 145 -18.11 7.69 -3.15
N PHE A 146 -18.14 6.41 -2.81
CA PHE A 146 -17.06 5.67 -2.19
C PHE A 146 -16.94 4.31 -2.87
N SER A 147 -15.78 3.70 -2.73
CA SER A 147 -15.55 2.33 -3.20
C SER A 147 -15.11 1.44 -2.06
N ASP A 148 -15.51 0.16 -2.11
CA ASP A 148 -14.82 -0.87 -1.36
C ASP A 148 -13.36 -1.06 -1.88
N THR A 149 -12.53 -1.79 -1.14
CA THR A 149 -11.10 -1.98 -1.49
C THR A 149 -10.88 -2.99 -2.62
N LEU A 150 -11.93 -3.69 -3.08
CA LEU A 150 -11.87 -4.83 -3.99
C LEU A 150 -11.04 -6.04 -3.48
N CYS A 151 -10.51 -5.97 -2.26
CA CYS A 151 -9.71 -7.02 -1.62
C CYS A 151 -10.37 -7.64 -0.38
N ASN A 152 -11.58 -7.19 -0.04
CA ASN A 152 -12.33 -7.67 1.12
C ASN A 152 -13.68 -8.26 0.71
N GLU A 153 -14.08 -9.32 1.39
CA GLU A 153 -15.44 -9.85 1.33
C GLU A 153 -16.40 -8.81 1.89
N ARG A 154 -17.49 -8.56 1.15
CA ARG A 154 -18.58 -7.72 1.62
C ARG A 154 -19.26 -8.36 2.83
N GLY A 155 -19.74 -7.54 3.76
CA GLY A 155 -20.37 -8.01 5.01
C GLY A 155 -19.38 -8.46 6.08
N THR A 156 -18.42 -9.34 5.76
CA THR A 156 -17.48 -9.90 6.75
C THR A 156 -16.22 -9.06 6.94
N GLY A 157 -15.81 -8.30 5.92
CA GLY A 157 -14.54 -7.57 5.90
C GLY A 157 -13.31 -8.49 5.85
N LYS A 158 -13.49 -9.81 5.71
CA LYS A 158 -12.36 -10.74 5.58
C LYS A 158 -11.62 -10.48 4.28
N ARG A 159 -10.33 -10.80 4.23
CA ARG A 159 -9.54 -10.72 2.99
C ARG A 159 -10.02 -11.81 2.03
N LYS A 160 -10.31 -11.43 0.79
CA LYS A 160 -10.50 -12.33 -0.35
C LYS A 160 -9.30 -12.22 -1.31
N PRO A 161 -9.16 -13.11 -2.31
CA PRO A 161 -8.26 -12.87 -3.43
C PRO A 161 -8.52 -11.48 -4.06
N PRO A 162 -7.48 -10.70 -4.38
CA PRO A 162 -7.63 -9.41 -5.04
C PRO A 162 -8.39 -9.53 -6.38
N ASP A 163 -9.29 -8.58 -6.62
CA ASP A 163 -10.07 -8.51 -7.86
C ASP A 163 -9.18 -8.18 -9.08
N ASN A 164 -9.55 -8.70 -10.26
CA ASN A 164 -8.84 -8.45 -11.53
C ASN A 164 -8.68 -6.96 -11.85
N ARG A 165 -9.64 -6.13 -11.43
CA ARG A 165 -9.60 -4.67 -11.60
C ARG A 165 -8.38 -4.01 -10.95
N ILE A 166 -7.87 -4.57 -9.85
CA ILE A 166 -6.65 -4.09 -9.19
C ILE A 166 -5.44 -4.33 -10.10
N TYR A 167 -5.35 -5.50 -10.73
CA TYR A 167 -4.27 -5.83 -11.65
C TYR A 167 -4.30 -4.97 -12.91
N SER A 168 -5.47 -4.70 -13.48
CA SER A 168 -5.59 -3.78 -14.62
C SER A 168 -5.08 -2.36 -14.29
N MET A 169 -5.29 -1.90 -13.05
CA MET A 169 -4.71 -0.63 -12.60
C MET A 169 -3.19 -0.72 -12.43
N ILE A 170 -2.67 -1.83 -11.92
CA ILE A 170 -1.21 -2.06 -11.82
C ILE A 170 -0.57 -2.04 -13.22
N GLU A 171 -1.15 -2.72 -14.21
CA GLU A 171 -0.69 -2.68 -15.61
C GLU A 171 -0.70 -1.25 -16.17
N ARG A 172 -1.79 -0.52 -15.94
CA ARG A 172 -1.90 0.89 -16.35
C ARG A 172 -0.79 1.74 -15.72
N LEU A 173 -0.53 1.58 -14.43
CA LEU A 173 0.52 2.30 -13.71
C LEU A 173 1.91 1.97 -14.27
N VAL A 174 2.19 0.70 -14.58
CA VAL A 174 3.44 0.28 -15.22
C VAL A 174 3.59 0.94 -16.60
N GLY A 175 2.55 0.90 -17.43
CA GLY A 175 2.55 1.53 -18.75
C GLY A 175 2.81 3.03 -18.69
N ILE A 176 2.08 3.75 -17.84
CA ILE A 176 2.26 5.20 -17.65
C ILE A 176 3.67 5.51 -17.14
N SER A 177 4.15 4.79 -16.14
CA SER A 177 5.43 5.06 -15.50
C SER A 177 6.60 4.83 -16.45
N ARG A 178 6.55 3.80 -17.29
CA ARG A 178 7.55 3.55 -18.34
C ARG A 178 7.62 4.68 -19.37
N ILE A 179 6.48 5.30 -19.70
CA ILE A 179 6.39 6.42 -20.64
C ILE A 179 6.87 7.73 -20.00
N ARG A 180 6.45 8.02 -18.77
CA ARG A 180 6.77 9.29 -18.08
C ARG A 180 8.18 9.34 -17.53
N TYR A 181 8.74 8.18 -17.17
CA TYR A 181 10.07 8.05 -16.57
C TYR A 181 10.92 7.04 -17.35
N PRO A 182 11.24 7.31 -18.64
CA PRO A 182 11.98 6.38 -19.47
C PRO A 182 13.44 6.23 -19.02
N ASP A 183 14.03 7.33 -18.52
CA ASP A 183 15.47 7.48 -18.25
C ASP A 183 15.86 7.15 -16.80
N VAL A 184 14.94 6.66 -15.97
CA VAL A 184 15.28 6.21 -14.61
C VAL A 184 16.34 5.10 -14.69
N PRO A 185 17.40 5.12 -13.86
CA PRO A 185 18.38 4.05 -13.81
C PRO A 185 17.70 2.68 -13.62
N VAL A 186 18.20 1.66 -14.31
CA VAL A 186 17.65 0.30 -14.29
C VAL A 186 18.74 -0.69 -13.92
N HIS A 187 18.36 -1.70 -13.16
CA HIS A 187 19.24 -2.79 -12.76
C HIS A 187 18.52 -4.12 -12.99
N ASP A 188 19.21 -5.08 -13.62
CA ASP A 188 18.65 -6.42 -13.85
C ASP A 188 18.47 -7.18 -12.54
N SER A 189 19.40 -7.02 -11.60
CA SER A 189 19.37 -7.67 -10.28
C SER A 189 19.32 -6.61 -9.17
N VAL A 190 18.21 -6.58 -8.43
CA VAL A 190 17.96 -5.56 -7.40
C VAL A 190 17.85 -6.18 -6.02
N TYR A 191 18.58 -5.61 -5.06
CA TYR A 191 18.32 -5.80 -3.64
C TYR A 191 17.68 -4.52 -3.07
N LEU A 192 16.47 -4.63 -2.51
CA LEU A 192 15.85 -3.51 -1.81
C LEU A 192 16.40 -3.41 -0.39
N SER A 193 17.26 -2.42 -0.19
CA SER A 193 17.90 -2.11 1.08
C SER A 193 16.95 -1.40 2.04
N ARG A 194 17.15 -1.64 3.33
CA ARG A 194 16.46 -0.95 4.44
C ARG A 194 17.44 -0.19 5.34
N ARG A 195 18.72 -0.14 4.96
CA ARG A 195 19.81 0.53 5.70
C ARG A 195 19.68 2.06 5.67
N ALA A 196 18.90 2.62 6.57
CA ALA A 196 18.74 4.07 6.70
C ALA A 196 20.08 4.80 6.90
N HIS A 197 21.04 4.20 7.60
CA HIS A 197 22.37 4.78 7.83
C HIS A 197 23.23 4.89 6.57
N ALA A 198 22.97 4.06 5.56
CA ALA A 198 23.71 4.01 4.32
C ALA A 198 23.03 4.75 3.17
N ASN A 199 21.80 5.24 3.38
CA ASN A 199 21.09 5.99 2.36
C ASN A 199 21.44 7.49 2.41
N PRO A 200 22.12 8.03 1.37
CA PRO A 200 22.49 9.46 1.33
C PRO A 200 21.30 10.42 1.25
N GLN A 201 20.11 9.94 0.86
CA GLN A 201 18.90 10.77 0.70
C GLN A 201 17.83 10.43 1.75
N TYR A 202 18.20 9.74 2.83
CA TYR A 202 17.24 9.32 3.85
C TYR A 202 16.51 10.52 4.46
N ASN A 203 15.18 10.44 4.48
CA ASN A 203 14.31 11.42 5.11
C ASN A 203 13.09 10.71 5.71
N THR A 204 12.70 11.03 6.94
CA THR A 204 11.52 10.42 7.58
C THR A 204 10.21 10.97 7.03
N HIS A 205 10.23 12.15 6.38
CA HIS A 205 9.05 12.80 5.80
C HIS A 205 8.52 12.12 4.52
N ILE A 206 9.31 11.24 3.91
CA ILE A 206 8.94 10.52 2.68
C ILE A 206 8.42 9.09 2.96
N ILE A 207 8.41 8.68 4.23
CA ILE A 207 8.01 7.35 4.67
C ILE A 207 6.66 7.46 5.39
N GLY A 208 5.67 6.66 4.98
CA GLY A 208 4.35 6.67 5.62
C GLY A 208 4.37 6.10 7.05
N GLU A 209 4.51 4.78 7.19
CA GLU A 209 4.69 4.13 8.50
C GLU A 209 6.12 3.62 8.64
N ASP A 210 6.94 4.34 9.40
CA ASP A 210 8.35 4.00 9.59
C ASP A 210 8.53 2.80 10.53
N ASN A 211 8.91 1.66 9.93
CA ASN A 211 9.33 0.46 10.63
C ASN A 211 10.78 0.09 10.29
N THR A 212 11.55 1.00 9.66
CA THR A 212 12.91 0.74 9.17
C THR A 212 13.83 0.35 10.33
N VAL A 213 13.86 1.15 11.38
CA VAL A 213 14.66 0.90 12.60
C VAL A 213 14.09 -0.24 13.43
N LYS A 214 12.76 -0.30 13.60
CA LYS A 214 12.11 -1.32 14.46
C LYS A 214 12.24 -2.74 13.93
N ARG A 215 12.41 -2.92 12.62
CA ARG A 215 12.59 -4.25 11.98
C ARG A 215 13.87 -4.29 11.16
N GLY A 216 14.90 -3.58 11.61
CA GLY A 216 16.19 -3.49 10.94
C GLY A 216 16.88 -4.85 10.93
N LEU A 217 17.51 -5.17 9.80
CA LEU A 217 18.38 -6.33 9.69
C LEU A 217 19.77 -5.90 10.20
N VAL A 218 20.17 -6.36 11.38
CA VAL A 218 21.34 -5.79 12.08
C VAL A 218 22.66 -6.11 11.39
N ASN A 219 22.72 -7.23 10.67
CA ASN A 219 23.87 -7.61 9.84
C ASN A 219 23.66 -7.28 8.35
N GLU A 220 22.79 -6.32 8.02
CA GLU A 220 22.47 -5.99 6.62
C GLU A 220 23.69 -5.51 5.82
N ASP A 221 24.68 -4.88 6.45
CA ASP A 221 25.94 -4.51 5.77
C ASP A 221 26.62 -5.74 5.13
N LEU A 222 26.76 -6.83 5.89
CA LEU A 222 27.34 -8.08 5.40
C LEU A 222 26.45 -8.74 4.33
N ILE A 223 25.13 -8.63 4.47
CA ILE A 223 24.18 -9.13 3.47
C ILE A 223 24.30 -8.37 2.15
N VAL A 224 24.46 -7.05 2.22
CA VAL A 224 24.68 -6.21 1.05
C VAL A 224 26.00 -6.56 0.37
N ASP A 225 27.08 -6.77 1.13
CA ASP A 225 28.38 -7.16 0.57
C ASP A 225 28.31 -8.50 -0.16
N ILE A 226 27.63 -9.48 0.43
CA ILE A 226 27.33 -10.78 -0.21
C ILE A 226 26.56 -10.60 -1.51
N LEU A 227 25.51 -9.79 -1.50
CA LEU A 227 24.65 -9.59 -2.66
C LEU A 227 25.38 -8.84 -3.78
N LYS A 228 26.22 -7.87 -3.44
CA LYS A 228 27.09 -7.17 -4.41
C LYS A 228 28.11 -8.11 -5.05
N ASP A 229 28.72 -9.02 -4.29
CA ASP A 229 29.65 -10.03 -4.80
C ASP A 229 29.02 -10.92 -5.89
N ILE A 230 27.71 -11.19 -5.78
CA ILE A 230 26.97 -12.02 -6.75
C ILE A 230 26.17 -11.20 -7.77
N GLY A 231 26.44 -9.89 -7.89
CA GLY A 231 25.94 -9.03 -8.97
C GLY A 231 24.59 -8.35 -8.72
N PHE A 232 24.10 -8.28 -7.48
CA PHE A 232 22.94 -7.46 -7.15
C PHE A 232 23.34 -6.00 -6.92
N THR A 233 22.49 -5.10 -7.41
CA THR A 233 22.58 -3.67 -7.10
C THR A 233 21.73 -3.35 -5.88
N GLU A 234 22.34 -2.68 -4.91
CA GLU A 234 21.64 -2.14 -3.75
C GLU A 234 20.81 -0.93 -4.15
N VAL A 235 19.51 -0.97 -3.87
CA VAL A 235 18.56 0.11 -4.17
C VAL A 235 17.85 0.55 -2.89
N PHE A 236 17.78 1.86 -2.70
CA PHE A 236 16.95 2.51 -1.67
C PHE A 236 15.68 3.02 -2.34
N GLY A 237 14.54 2.41 -2.04
CA GLY A 237 13.28 2.72 -2.72
C GLY A 237 12.79 4.14 -2.45
N GLU A 238 13.18 4.73 -1.32
CA GLU A 238 12.85 6.09 -0.92
C GLU A 238 13.56 7.17 -1.74
N ASN A 239 14.59 6.81 -2.52
CA ASN A 239 15.31 7.76 -3.38
C ASN A 239 14.59 8.05 -4.71
N TYR A 240 13.42 7.43 -4.90
CA TYR A 240 12.64 7.50 -6.13
C TYR A 240 11.20 7.88 -5.80
N ASN A 241 10.66 8.83 -6.56
CA ASN A 241 9.22 9.05 -6.55
C ASN A 241 8.49 7.78 -7.07
N LEU A 242 7.18 7.69 -6.85
CA LEU A 242 6.42 6.49 -7.20
C LEU A 242 6.53 6.11 -8.69
N GLY A 243 6.54 7.09 -9.59
CA GLY A 243 6.65 6.84 -11.03
C GLY A 243 8.00 6.28 -11.44
N GLU A 244 9.07 6.88 -10.94
CA GLU A 244 10.44 6.38 -11.12
C GLU A 244 10.60 4.97 -10.54
N LYS A 245 10.06 4.75 -9.34
CA LYS A 245 10.05 3.46 -8.65
C LYS A 245 9.38 2.39 -9.50
N ILE A 246 8.16 2.65 -9.98
CA ILE A 246 7.43 1.71 -10.84
C ILE A 246 8.21 1.46 -12.13
N SER A 247 8.72 2.51 -12.79
CA SER A 247 9.46 2.37 -14.05
C SER A 247 10.72 1.51 -13.88
N MET A 248 11.54 1.77 -12.86
CA MET A 248 12.75 0.99 -12.56
C MET A 248 12.42 -0.46 -12.23
N PHE A 249 11.56 -0.71 -11.23
CA PHE A 249 11.22 -2.06 -10.80
C PHE A 249 10.45 -2.84 -11.87
N SER A 250 9.77 -2.16 -12.80
CA SER A 250 9.15 -2.84 -13.95
C SER A 250 10.13 -3.43 -14.94
N LYS A 251 11.43 -3.14 -14.83
CA LYS A 251 12.47 -3.61 -15.77
C LYS A 251 13.46 -4.60 -15.14
N MET A 252 13.36 -4.88 -13.85
CA MET A 252 14.24 -5.84 -13.16
C MET A 252 13.93 -7.29 -13.56
N GLN A 253 14.92 -8.18 -13.47
CA GLN A 253 14.77 -9.62 -13.73
C GLN A 253 14.90 -10.45 -12.45
N LYS A 254 15.71 -9.98 -11.51
CA LYS A 254 15.96 -10.60 -10.20
C LYS A 254 15.72 -9.59 -9.10
N TYR A 255 15.06 -10.01 -8.03
CA TYR A 255 14.70 -9.15 -6.93
C TYR A 255 14.86 -9.85 -5.59
N ILE A 256 15.61 -9.26 -4.66
CA ILE A 256 15.71 -9.73 -3.29
C ILE A 256 15.20 -8.64 -2.36
N SER A 257 14.30 -9.00 -1.45
CA SER A 257 13.86 -8.09 -0.39
C SER A 257 13.41 -8.83 0.85
N THR A 258 13.38 -8.11 1.97
CA THR A 258 12.73 -8.60 3.20
C THR A 258 11.21 -8.52 3.11
N ALA A 259 10.51 -9.30 3.92
CA ALA A 259 9.06 -9.25 4.04
C ALA A 259 8.56 -7.84 4.44
N GLY A 260 7.36 -7.48 3.99
CA GLY A 260 6.73 -6.18 4.28
C GLY A 260 6.53 -5.35 3.01
N ALA A 261 6.79 -4.04 3.10
CA ALA A 261 6.49 -3.13 2.00
C ALA A 261 7.28 -3.41 0.72
N GLY A 262 8.46 -4.03 0.82
CA GLY A 262 9.29 -4.42 -0.33
C GLY A 262 8.62 -5.43 -1.27
N VAL A 263 7.68 -6.24 -0.76
CA VAL A 263 6.92 -7.20 -1.57
C VAL A 263 6.13 -6.51 -2.68
N THR A 264 5.71 -5.26 -2.45
CA THR A 264 4.92 -4.46 -3.42
C THR A 264 5.63 -4.33 -4.76
N ASN A 265 6.97 -4.23 -4.76
CA ASN A 265 7.72 -3.96 -5.99
C ASN A 265 7.69 -5.14 -6.98
N CYS A 266 7.39 -6.36 -6.53
CA CYS A 266 7.18 -7.49 -7.42
C CYS A 266 6.02 -7.25 -8.40
N LEU A 267 5.02 -6.47 -7.99
CA LEU A 267 3.82 -6.18 -8.80
C LEU A 267 4.15 -5.37 -10.05
N TRP A 268 5.27 -4.65 -10.08
CA TRP A 268 5.64 -3.83 -11.23
C TRP A 268 6.17 -4.66 -12.41
N ARG A 269 6.44 -5.95 -12.19
CA ARG A 269 6.73 -6.96 -13.23
C ARG A 269 5.50 -7.79 -13.60
N ILE A 270 4.30 -7.23 -13.42
CA ILE A 270 3.04 -7.89 -13.79
C ILE A 270 3.10 -8.45 -15.22
N ASN A 271 2.63 -9.69 -15.40
CA ASN A 271 2.67 -10.43 -16.66
C ASN A 271 4.06 -10.69 -17.28
N GLU A 272 5.15 -10.26 -16.63
CA GLU A 272 6.51 -10.46 -17.08
C GLU A 272 7.29 -11.42 -16.16
N PRO A 273 8.35 -12.10 -16.66
CA PRO A 273 9.20 -12.93 -15.81
C PRO A 273 9.91 -12.13 -14.72
N LEU A 274 9.93 -12.69 -13.51
CA LEU A 274 10.67 -12.17 -12.35
C LEU A 274 11.12 -13.33 -11.45
N SER A 275 12.40 -13.36 -11.08
CA SER A 275 12.94 -14.24 -10.03
C SER A 275 13.04 -13.46 -8.71
N VAL A 276 12.35 -13.91 -7.66
CA VAL A 276 12.27 -13.24 -6.37
C VAL A 276 12.91 -14.08 -5.28
N GLY A 277 13.89 -13.53 -4.56
CA GLY A 277 14.37 -14.05 -3.29
C GLY A 277 13.67 -13.36 -2.12
N GLY A 278 12.78 -14.10 -1.44
CA GLY A 278 12.03 -13.58 -0.30
C GLY A 278 12.72 -13.87 1.04
N ILE A 279 13.16 -12.82 1.74
CA ILE A 279 13.76 -12.95 3.08
C ILE A 279 12.68 -12.78 4.14
N HIS A 280 12.49 -13.80 4.99
CA HIS A 280 11.57 -13.74 6.12
C HIS A 280 12.10 -12.85 7.25
N THR A 281 11.20 -12.23 8.00
CA THR A 281 11.52 -11.66 9.31
C THR A 281 10.99 -12.61 10.37
N PRO A 282 11.66 -12.76 11.54
CA PRO A 282 11.14 -13.61 12.62
C PRO A 282 9.69 -13.24 12.98
N GLY A 283 8.80 -14.23 12.93
CA GLY A 283 7.36 -14.05 13.18
C GLY A 283 6.57 -13.32 12.08
N PHE A 284 7.20 -12.97 10.95
CA PHE A 284 6.54 -12.32 9.82
C PHE A 284 7.05 -12.85 8.47
N PRO A 285 6.34 -13.84 7.88
CA PRO A 285 6.82 -14.51 6.68
C PRO A 285 6.68 -13.64 5.43
N PHE A 286 7.65 -13.77 4.52
CA PHE A 286 7.49 -13.37 3.13
C PHE A 286 6.41 -14.26 2.46
N PRO A 287 5.52 -13.71 1.62
CA PRO A 287 4.48 -14.51 0.97
C PRO A 287 5.07 -15.51 -0.03
N SER A 288 4.59 -16.76 0.01
CA SER A 288 4.89 -17.77 -1.01
C SER A 288 4.00 -17.63 -2.24
N GLU A 289 4.38 -18.28 -3.34
CA GLU A 289 3.57 -18.38 -4.58
C GLU A 289 2.20 -19.03 -4.34
N ASP A 290 2.07 -19.86 -3.30
CA ASP A 290 0.82 -20.58 -3.00
C ASP A 290 -0.10 -19.80 -2.05
N HIS A 291 0.26 -18.58 -1.65
CA HIS A 291 -0.55 -17.78 -0.74
C HIS A 291 -1.79 -17.21 -1.46
N ASN A 292 -2.88 -17.99 -1.50
CA ASN A 292 -4.11 -17.74 -2.25
C ASN A 292 -4.81 -16.38 -2.06
N ARG A 293 -4.49 -15.60 -1.03
CA ARG A 293 -5.02 -14.23 -0.80
C ARG A 293 -4.00 -13.11 -0.98
N HIS A 294 -2.74 -13.43 -1.29
CA HIS A 294 -1.70 -12.43 -1.42
C HIS A 294 -1.64 -11.94 -2.87
N ILE A 295 -1.52 -10.63 -3.07
CA ILE A 295 -1.56 -10.00 -4.40
C ILE A 295 -0.43 -10.49 -5.33
N VAL A 296 0.77 -10.71 -4.79
CA VAL A 296 1.90 -11.25 -5.58
C VAL A 296 1.78 -12.73 -5.97
N ALA A 297 0.76 -13.45 -5.48
CA ALA A 297 0.58 -14.89 -5.70
C ALA A 297 -0.58 -15.23 -6.66
N GLN A 298 -1.30 -14.23 -7.17
CA GLN A 298 -2.50 -14.49 -7.98
C GLN A 298 -2.15 -14.78 -9.44
N LYS A 299 -2.77 -15.83 -9.97
CA LYS A 299 -2.73 -16.21 -11.39
C LYS A 299 -3.98 -15.67 -12.10
N PRO A 300 -3.90 -15.30 -13.39
CA PRO A 300 -2.72 -15.40 -14.27
C PRO A 300 -1.72 -14.26 -14.11
N TRP A 301 -2.07 -13.17 -13.43
CA TRP A 301 -1.32 -11.90 -13.41
C TRP A 301 0.15 -12.01 -12.97
N MET A 302 0.42 -12.85 -11.96
CA MET A 302 1.75 -13.06 -11.39
C MET A 302 2.32 -14.44 -11.72
N GLN A 303 1.79 -15.13 -12.75
CA GLN A 303 2.16 -16.52 -13.06
C GLN A 303 3.64 -16.73 -13.41
N ASN A 304 4.31 -15.67 -13.88
CA ASN A 304 5.72 -15.67 -14.28
C ASN A 304 6.64 -15.11 -13.19
N CYS A 305 6.08 -14.73 -12.03
CA CYS A 305 6.83 -14.35 -10.84
C CYS A 305 7.17 -15.62 -10.05
N ARG A 306 8.45 -15.92 -9.92
CA ARG A 306 8.96 -17.08 -9.17
C ARG A 306 9.52 -16.63 -7.84
N ILE A 307 8.88 -16.99 -6.74
CA ILE A 307 9.26 -16.61 -5.38
C ILE A 307 9.95 -17.79 -4.71
N ARG A 308 11.26 -17.66 -4.50
CA ARG A 308 12.08 -18.56 -3.70
C ARG A 308 12.33 -17.94 -2.34
N LEU A 309 11.83 -18.61 -1.32
CA LEU A 309 11.97 -18.18 0.07
C LEU A 309 13.36 -18.56 0.59
N TYR A 310 13.98 -17.69 1.39
CA TYR A 310 15.21 -18.02 2.10
C TYR A 310 14.92 -19.11 3.15
N PRO A 311 15.51 -20.31 3.03
CA PRO A 311 15.18 -21.44 3.92
C PRO A 311 15.94 -21.38 5.25
N GLY A 312 17.01 -20.59 5.32
CA GLY A 312 17.88 -20.55 6.48
C GLY A 312 17.31 -19.77 7.66
N GLU A 313 17.99 -19.89 8.80
CA GLU A 313 17.51 -19.33 10.05
C GLU A 313 17.60 -17.79 10.07
N VAL A 314 16.50 -17.17 10.51
CA VAL A 314 16.41 -15.76 10.89
C VAL A 314 15.98 -15.69 12.35
N ARG A 315 16.62 -14.83 13.15
CA ARG A 315 16.31 -14.70 14.58
C ARG A 315 16.35 -13.25 15.03
N PHE A 316 15.59 -12.92 16.07
CA PHE A 316 15.71 -11.62 16.71
C PHE A 316 17.11 -11.47 17.30
N GLU A 317 17.63 -10.24 17.28
CA GLU A 317 18.90 -9.91 17.93
C GLU A 317 18.79 -10.10 19.45
N ASP A 318 17.67 -9.63 20.03
CA ASP A 318 17.27 -9.93 21.41
C ASP A 318 16.36 -11.17 21.46
N PRO A 319 16.76 -12.25 22.16
CA PRO A 319 15.97 -13.47 22.27
C PRO A 319 14.70 -13.33 23.12
N GLN A 320 14.48 -12.22 23.83
CA GLN A 320 13.25 -11.96 24.60
C GLN A 320 12.40 -10.81 24.02
N PRO A 321 11.85 -10.93 22.81
CA PRO A 321 10.95 -9.91 22.28
C PRO A 321 9.68 -9.85 23.14
N VAL A 322 9.51 -8.74 23.87
CA VAL A 322 8.43 -8.56 24.87
C VAL A 322 7.02 -8.61 24.25
N LYS A 323 6.90 -8.59 22.91
CA LYS A 323 5.82 -9.12 22.05
C LYS A 323 6.00 -8.62 20.60
N GLY A 324 5.61 -9.43 19.62
CA GLY A 324 5.48 -9.03 18.21
C GLY A 324 6.75 -9.15 17.36
N TYR A 325 6.62 -8.83 16.07
CA TYR A 325 7.67 -8.96 15.04
C TYR A 325 8.39 -7.63 14.73
N ASN A 326 8.24 -6.64 15.62
CA ASN A 326 8.80 -5.29 15.48
C ASN A 326 10.10 -5.15 16.28
N HIS A 327 11.07 -6.03 16.05
CA HIS A 327 12.37 -5.97 16.70
C HIS A 327 13.51 -6.14 15.69
N PRO A 328 14.71 -5.60 15.96
CA PRO A 328 15.92 -5.89 15.19
C PRO A 328 16.18 -7.40 15.13
N TRP A 329 16.69 -7.85 13.99
CA TRP A 329 16.86 -9.27 13.70
C TRP A 329 18.06 -9.49 12.77
N LEU A 330 18.52 -10.74 12.69
CA LEU A 330 19.68 -11.12 11.87
C LEU A 330 19.43 -12.38 11.07
N ILE A 331 20.16 -12.52 9.97
CA ILE A 331 20.34 -13.78 9.24
C ILE A 331 21.48 -14.55 9.91
N ALA A 332 21.19 -15.74 10.44
CA ALA A 332 22.12 -16.44 11.33
C ALA A 332 23.30 -17.09 10.58
N ASN A 333 23.09 -17.55 9.35
CA ASN A 333 24.09 -18.24 8.55
C ASN A 333 24.29 -17.54 7.20
N THR A 334 25.33 -16.72 7.11
CA THR A 334 25.63 -15.90 5.93
C THR A 334 26.16 -16.73 4.76
N GLN A 335 26.82 -17.87 5.02
CA GLN A 335 27.27 -18.78 3.98
C GLN A 335 26.09 -19.51 3.32
N GLU A 336 25.10 -19.91 4.11
CA GLU A 336 23.85 -20.47 3.60
C GLU A 336 23.07 -19.43 2.82
N PHE A 337 22.98 -18.20 3.33
CA PHE A 337 22.41 -17.08 2.60
C PHE A 337 23.07 -16.83 1.25
N TYR A 338 24.41 -16.81 1.21
CA TYR A 338 25.17 -16.68 -0.04
C TYR A 338 24.82 -17.77 -1.05
N ASN A 339 24.80 -19.03 -0.61
CA ASN A 339 24.47 -20.18 -1.46
C ASN A 339 23.04 -20.10 -2.00
N TRP A 340 22.08 -19.70 -1.16
CA TRP A 340 20.69 -19.49 -1.56
C TRP A 340 20.55 -18.33 -2.56
N ALA A 341 21.18 -17.19 -2.27
CA ALA A 341 21.06 -15.98 -3.07
C ALA A 341 21.58 -16.17 -4.50
N LYS A 342 22.60 -17.02 -4.71
CA LYS A 342 23.07 -17.44 -6.05
C LYS A 342 22.03 -18.17 -6.89
N THR A 343 21.05 -18.79 -6.25
CA THR A 343 20.01 -19.54 -6.97
C THR A 343 18.92 -18.64 -7.52
N ILE A 344 18.82 -17.41 -7.02
CA ILE A 344 17.88 -16.38 -7.48
C ILE A 344 18.33 -15.85 -8.84
#